data_AF-W5MYW1-F1
#
_entry.id   AF-W5MYW1-F1
#
_cell.length_a   1.000
_cell.length_b   1.000
_cell.length_c   1.000
_cell.angle_alpha   90.00
_cell.angle_beta   90.00
_cell.angle_gamma   90.00
#
_symmetry.space_group_name_H-M   'P 1'
#
loop_
_entity.id
_entity.type
_entity.pdbx_description
1 polymer ?
#
loop_
_entity_poly.entity_id
_entity_poly.type
_entity_poly.pdbx_seq_one_letter_code
_entity_poly.pdbx_strand_id
1 'polypeptide(L)'
;MCCFNFLSTQSFSKIQSPSWHLSINEKHSSVPLPVIGLCCNMSVVLKNTKGWLLDQCSYINKSFQQCLSFISPQQKRNLRCRFKRKYFEILKPHILSKSLTNSDCLALGGAETVAQEERKITANSQKVSDEELPSITTKKRKRKHKELNQGESDLQVYHEKVRKVILEGSRALLDEGFTCGYFYSDKANEGSESVSRPSAGSRLADLCEMAKELPFATENEETSVQTVGEGANSTEHLDLFTRVTENNMDCSRLVTLMGEQYLLPPQCSFLLSDMSKMQPLLNYQKYDVIVLDPPWENKSVKRSNRYSFLPASQLKRIPVPGLSAPGCLVITWVTNRQKHLRFIREELYPHWSVEVLAEWLWVKITNSGEYVFPLDSPHKKPYEILVLGRYSGGKESSLRSSEKQEIPVPDQKLIVSVPSTLHSHKPSLADVLKEYVDPAAKCLELFARNLQPGWTSWGNEVLKFQHLSYFNVEETDPDILT
;
A
#
# COMPACT_ATOMS: atom_id res chain seq x y z
N MET A 1 47.71 -8.75 52.78
CA MET A 1 47.72 -8.89 54.25
C MET A 1 46.32 -8.61 54.76
N CYS A 2 45.80 -9.52 55.58
CA CYS A 2 44.48 -9.46 56.21
C CYS A 2 44.28 -8.22 57.09
N CYS A 3 43.05 -7.75 57.19
CA CYS A 3 42.20 -7.86 58.40
C CYS A 3 40.96 -6.99 58.16
N PHE A 4 39.78 -7.58 57.95
CA PHE A 4 38.82 -8.06 58.96
C PHE A 4 38.38 -6.97 59.95
N ASN A 5 37.14 -6.86 60.40
CA ASN A 5 35.78 -7.11 59.93
C ASN A 5 34.88 -6.92 61.18
N PHE A 6 33.60 -6.62 60.94
CA PHE A 6 32.43 -6.94 61.79
C PHE A 6 32.15 -6.08 63.03
N LEU A 7 30.91 -5.90 63.49
CA LEU A 7 29.54 -5.83 62.94
C LEU A 7 28.61 -5.86 64.18
N SER A 8 27.38 -5.35 64.00
CA SER A 8 26.17 -5.61 64.81
C SER A 8 26.06 -4.80 66.12
N THR A 9 24.92 -4.26 66.56
CA THR A 9 23.50 -4.47 66.22
C THR A 9 22.60 -3.35 66.79
N GLN A 10 21.45 -3.14 66.14
CA GLN A 10 20.10 -2.80 66.67
C GLN A 10 19.74 -1.44 67.30
N SER A 11 18.81 -0.79 66.58
CA SER A 11 17.44 -0.41 67.00
C SER A 11 17.13 1.02 67.46
N PHE A 12 15.94 1.44 67.01
CA PHE A 12 15.37 2.78 66.92
C PHE A 12 14.79 3.32 68.23
N SER A 13 14.86 4.63 68.41
CA SER A 13 13.83 5.42 69.11
C SER A 13 13.70 6.85 68.54
N LYS A 14 12.49 7.40 68.68
CA LYS A 14 11.83 8.57 68.07
C LYS A 14 12.55 9.93 68.21
N ILE A 15 12.16 10.90 67.36
CA ILE A 15 11.55 12.22 67.72
C ILE A 15 11.02 12.96 66.46
N GLN A 16 10.10 13.89 66.71
CA GLN A 16 9.00 14.47 65.92
C GLN A 16 9.30 15.50 64.82
N SER A 17 8.23 15.78 64.06
CA SER A 17 7.99 16.73 62.97
C SER A 17 7.91 18.21 63.38
N PRO A 18 7.77 19.12 62.39
CA PRO A 18 6.60 20.02 62.41
C PRO A 18 5.86 20.14 61.06
N SER A 19 4.59 20.53 61.16
CA SER A 19 3.58 20.69 60.11
C SER A 19 3.50 22.10 59.54
N TRP A 20 3.04 22.24 58.29
CA TRP A 20 2.26 23.41 57.85
C TRP A 20 1.06 22.97 56.98
N HIS A 21 -0.11 23.48 57.34
CA HIS A 21 -1.41 23.33 56.69
C HIS A 21 -1.51 24.12 55.38
N LEU A 22 -2.26 23.61 54.40
CA LEU A 22 -2.90 24.43 53.37
C LEU A 22 -4.31 23.91 53.04
N SER A 23 -5.21 24.89 52.91
CA SER A 23 -6.66 24.82 52.92
C SER A 23 -7.27 24.34 51.60
N ILE A 24 -8.37 23.60 51.70
CA ILE A 24 -9.30 23.31 50.59
C ILE A 24 -9.98 24.62 50.21
N ASN A 25 -10.01 24.94 48.91
CA ASN A 25 -10.82 26.02 48.36
C ASN A 25 -11.34 25.59 46.99
N GLU A 26 -12.65 25.34 46.90
CA GLU A 26 -13.38 25.14 45.65
C GLU A 26 -13.34 26.43 44.83
N LYS A 27 -12.67 26.39 43.67
CA LYS A 27 -12.90 27.36 42.60
C LYS A 27 -12.94 26.62 41.27
N HIS A 28 -14.10 26.70 40.63
CA HIS A 28 -14.28 26.45 39.21
C HIS A 28 -13.18 27.16 38.41
N SER A 29 -12.27 26.38 37.83
CA SER A 29 -11.32 26.84 36.82
C SER A 29 -11.55 25.98 35.59
N SER A 30 -12.27 26.55 34.63
CA SER A 30 -12.35 26.06 33.26
C SER A 30 -10.94 25.88 32.71
N VAL A 31 -10.51 24.63 32.60
CA VAL A 31 -9.29 24.26 31.87
C VAL A 31 -9.55 24.58 30.39
N PRO A 32 -8.75 25.44 29.74
CA PRO A 32 -8.91 25.66 28.31
C PRO A 32 -8.53 24.36 27.59
N LEU A 33 -9.47 23.87 26.78
CA LEU A 33 -9.22 22.83 25.78
C LEU A 33 -7.96 23.20 24.99
N PRO A 34 -7.07 22.25 24.70
CA PRO A 34 -5.92 22.54 23.85
C PRO A 34 -6.46 23.02 22.50
N VAL A 35 -6.00 24.20 22.10
CA VAL A 35 -6.17 24.73 20.75
C VAL A 35 -5.74 23.64 19.78
N ILE A 36 -6.71 23.14 19.00
CA ILE A 36 -6.51 22.11 17.98
C ILE A 36 -5.63 22.72 16.89
N GLY A 37 -4.32 22.64 17.09
CA GLY A 37 -3.36 22.70 16.01
C GLY A 37 -3.54 21.44 15.18
N LEU A 38 -4.15 21.57 14.00
CA LEU A 38 -4.27 20.53 12.99
C LEU A 38 -2.89 19.90 12.73
N CYS A 39 -2.63 18.74 13.33
CA CYS A 39 -1.45 17.93 13.03
C CYS A 39 -1.72 17.14 11.73
N CYS A 40 -1.74 17.83 10.59
CA CYS A 40 -1.89 17.25 9.25
C CYS A 40 -0.65 16.43 8.79
N ASN A 41 0.06 15.78 9.70
CA ASN A 41 1.34 15.10 9.42
C ASN A 41 1.41 13.68 9.99
N MET A 42 0.28 13.11 10.42
CA MET A 42 0.22 11.74 10.93
C MET A 42 -0.30 10.78 9.86
N SER A 43 0.45 9.72 9.62
CA SER A 43 0.09 8.62 8.71
C SER A 43 -1.15 7.84 9.16
N VAL A 44 -1.25 7.62 10.47
CA VAL A 44 -2.48 7.19 11.15
C VAL A 44 -3.13 8.45 11.72
N VAL A 45 -4.23 8.88 11.11
CA VAL A 45 -5.00 10.06 11.55
C VAL A 45 -5.61 9.78 12.92
N LEU A 46 -6.23 8.61 13.06
CA LEU A 46 -6.76 8.09 14.31
C LEU A 46 -6.92 6.57 14.24
N LYS A 47 -7.07 5.97 15.42
CA LYS A 47 -7.29 4.55 15.62
C LYS A 47 -8.32 4.34 16.73
N ASN A 48 -9.25 3.43 16.52
CA ASN A 48 -10.18 2.97 17.55
C ASN A 48 -10.31 1.44 17.55
N THR A 49 -11.31 0.91 18.27
CA THR A 49 -11.54 -0.55 18.36
C THR A 49 -11.98 -1.19 17.04
N LYS A 50 -12.46 -0.42 16.06
CA LYS A 50 -12.89 -0.90 14.74
C LYS A 50 -11.74 -0.91 13.72
N GLY A 51 -10.73 -0.06 13.90
CA GLY A 51 -9.55 -0.05 13.05
C GLY A 51 -8.87 1.32 12.96
N TRP A 52 -8.45 1.70 11.75
CA TRP A 52 -7.61 2.87 11.50
C TRP A 52 -8.17 3.75 10.38
N LEU A 53 -8.04 5.07 10.54
CA LEU A 53 -8.17 6.05 9.47
C LEU A 53 -6.75 6.50 9.07
N LEU A 54 -6.39 6.31 7.81
CA LEU A 54 -5.04 6.58 7.32
C LEU A 54 -5.00 7.76 6.34
N ASP A 55 -3.94 8.56 6.45
CA ASP A 55 -3.52 9.52 5.43
C ASP A 55 -2.26 9.00 4.74
N GLN A 56 -2.47 8.33 3.62
CA GLN A 56 -1.40 7.72 2.84
C GLN A 56 -0.47 8.77 2.21
N CYS A 57 -0.98 9.95 1.83
CA CYS A 57 -0.15 10.98 1.23
C CYS A 57 0.82 11.55 2.28
N SER A 58 0.31 11.80 3.49
CA SER A 58 1.13 12.22 4.64
C SER A 58 2.14 11.14 5.05
N TYR A 59 1.76 9.86 5.04
CA TYR A 59 2.70 8.74 5.27
C TYR A 59 3.88 8.77 4.29
N ILE A 60 3.61 8.89 2.99
CA ILE A 60 4.67 8.95 1.97
C ILE A 60 5.56 10.17 2.23
N ASN A 61 4.96 11.35 2.39
CA ASN A 61 5.68 12.61 2.55
C ASN A 61 6.61 12.63 3.76
N LYS A 62 6.26 11.93 4.85
CA LYS A 62 7.09 11.84 6.07
C LYS A 62 8.53 11.42 5.77
N SER A 63 8.71 10.49 4.84
CA SER A 63 10.03 9.93 4.50
C SER A 63 10.88 10.90 3.68
N PHE A 64 10.24 11.81 2.94
CA PHE A 64 10.86 12.64 1.91
C PHE A 64 10.97 14.13 2.31
N GLN A 65 10.73 14.46 3.58
CA GLN A 65 10.90 15.82 4.11
C GLN A 65 12.37 16.27 4.09
N GLN A 66 13.28 15.31 4.28
CA GLN A 66 14.74 15.48 4.19
C GLN A 66 15.28 14.45 3.19
N CYS A 67 15.62 14.92 2.00
CA CYS A 67 16.16 14.10 0.93
C CYS A 67 17.53 14.63 0.51
N LEU A 68 18.51 13.74 0.33
CA LEU A 68 19.84 14.09 -0.15
C LEU A 68 20.00 13.77 -1.62
N SER A 69 20.66 14.65 -2.35
CA SER A 69 21.20 14.40 -3.69
C SER A 69 22.70 14.61 -3.66
N PHE A 70 23.47 13.62 -4.10
CA PHE A 70 24.94 13.67 -4.08
C PHE A 70 25.47 14.07 -5.45
N ILE A 71 26.20 15.18 -5.52
CA ILE A 71 26.97 15.57 -6.71
C ILE A 71 28.36 14.93 -6.63
N SER A 72 28.97 14.97 -5.46
CA SER A 72 30.21 14.27 -5.12
C SER A 72 30.15 13.79 -3.66
N PRO A 73 31.07 12.95 -3.18
CA PRO A 73 31.09 12.55 -1.77
C PRO A 73 31.17 13.76 -0.81
N GLN A 74 31.78 14.87 -1.24
CA GLN A 74 31.95 16.10 -0.45
C GLN A 74 30.87 17.16 -0.73
N GLN A 75 30.07 17.01 -1.79
CA GLN A 75 29.07 18.00 -2.20
C GLN A 75 27.69 17.36 -2.34
N LYS A 76 26.77 17.78 -1.47
CA LYS A 76 25.38 17.31 -1.42
C LYS A 76 24.39 18.47 -1.46
N ARG A 77 23.20 18.21 -2.00
CA ARG A 77 22.04 19.12 -1.95
C ARG A 77 20.98 18.55 -1.02
N ASN A 78 20.40 19.41 -0.20
CA ASN A 78 19.23 19.08 0.60
C ASN A 78 17.98 19.43 -0.21
N LEU A 79 17.09 18.46 -0.33
CA LEU A 79 15.83 18.55 -1.06
C LEU A 79 14.69 18.22 -0.11
N ARG A 80 13.57 18.89 -0.30
CA ARG A 80 12.27 18.51 0.24
C ARG A 80 11.41 18.02 -0.92
N CYS A 81 11.02 16.75 -0.88
CA CYS A 81 10.19 16.15 -1.91
C CYS A 81 8.80 15.85 -1.33
N ARG A 82 7.75 16.21 -2.07
CA ARG A 82 6.35 15.95 -1.69
C ARG A 82 5.66 15.17 -2.79
N PHE A 83 5.08 14.03 -2.45
CA PHE A 83 4.24 13.28 -3.37
C PHE A 83 3.06 14.14 -3.82
N LYS A 84 2.76 14.13 -5.12
CA LYS A 84 1.73 14.99 -5.70
C LYS A 84 0.36 14.65 -5.11
N ARG A 85 -0.20 15.58 -4.35
CA ARG A 85 -1.45 15.43 -3.61
C ARG A 85 -2.65 15.10 -4.51
N LYS A 86 -2.66 15.57 -5.76
CA LYS A 86 -3.70 15.27 -6.76
C LYS A 86 -3.99 13.78 -6.96
N TYR A 87 -3.03 12.90 -6.63
CA TYR A 87 -3.28 11.46 -6.68
C TYR A 87 -4.18 10.94 -5.54
N PHE A 88 -4.40 11.72 -4.48
CA PHE A 88 -5.25 11.41 -3.33
C PHE A 88 -6.42 12.40 -3.18
N GLU A 89 -6.78 13.09 -4.27
CA GLU A 89 -7.89 14.04 -4.32
C GLU A 89 -9.08 13.40 -5.07
N ILE A 90 -9.94 12.73 -4.31
CA ILE A 90 -11.21 12.18 -4.76
C ILE A 90 -12.31 12.96 -4.05
N LEU A 91 -12.81 14.00 -4.72
CA LEU A 91 -13.77 14.94 -4.13
C LEU A 91 -15.21 14.45 -4.20
N LYS A 92 -15.54 13.56 -5.14
CA LYS A 92 -16.90 13.05 -5.33
C LYS A 92 -16.91 11.54 -5.50
N PRO A 93 -17.92 10.84 -4.98
CA PRO A 93 -18.13 9.43 -5.28
C PRO A 93 -18.21 9.19 -6.79
N HIS A 94 -17.72 8.05 -7.25
CA HIS A 94 -17.87 7.61 -8.64
C HIS A 94 -19.29 7.07 -8.87
N ILE A 95 -20.28 7.95 -8.79
CA ILE A 95 -21.67 7.63 -9.10
C ILE A 95 -21.81 7.62 -10.62
N LEU A 96 -22.15 6.45 -11.18
CA LEU A 96 -22.67 6.39 -12.55
C LEU A 96 -24.08 7.00 -12.53
N SER A 97 -24.20 8.31 -12.73
CA SER A 97 -25.49 8.94 -12.95
C SER A 97 -26.01 8.59 -14.34
N LYS A 98 -26.71 7.45 -14.47
CA LYS A 98 -27.76 7.32 -15.47
C LYS A 98 -28.96 6.66 -14.81
N SER A 99 -30.09 7.34 -14.98
CA SER A 99 -31.41 6.93 -14.57
C SER A 99 -31.66 5.45 -14.87
N LEU A 100 -32.48 4.85 -14.01
CA LEU A 100 -33.21 3.62 -14.26
C LEU A 100 -33.85 3.63 -15.66
N THR A 101 -33.12 3.15 -16.67
CA THR A 101 -33.69 2.63 -17.91
C THR A 101 -32.87 1.43 -18.34
N ASN A 102 -33.46 0.24 -18.16
CA ASN A 102 -32.94 -1.02 -18.66
C ASN A 102 -32.93 -1.01 -20.19
N SER A 103 -31.79 -0.66 -20.80
CA SER A 103 -31.50 -1.02 -22.19
C SER A 103 -30.01 -1.02 -22.54
N ASP A 104 -29.18 -0.11 -22.02
CA ASP A 104 -27.86 0.15 -22.65
C ASP A 104 -26.64 -0.05 -21.74
N CYS A 105 -26.68 -0.99 -20.80
CA CYS A 105 -25.50 -1.37 -19.98
C CYS A 105 -24.59 -2.42 -20.66
N LEU A 106 -24.48 -2.40 -21.98
CA LEU A 106 -23.64 -3.34 -22.75
C LEU A 106 -22.78 -2.63 -23.79
N ALA A 107 -22.08 -1.55 -23.41
CA ALA A 107 -20.95 -1.03 -24.20
C ALA A 107 -20.12 0.02 -23.45
N LEU A 108 -19.80 -0.11 -22.17
CA LEU A 108 -18.82 0.78 -21.52
C LEU A 108 -17.93 0.01 -20.54
N GLY A 109 -17.14 -0.90 -21.11
CA GLY A 109 -15.90 -1.34 -20.49
C GLY A 109 -14.75 -0.63 -21.21
N GLY A 110 -14.20 0.40 -20.57
CA GLY A 110 -12.99 1.09 -21.05
C GLY A 110 -13.28 2.23 -22.03
N ALA A 111 -13.20 3.46 -21.52
CA ALA A 111 -12.78 4.62 -22.30
C ALA A 111 -12.09 5.56 -21.32
N GLU A 112 -10.76 5.43 -21.23
CA GLU A 112 -9.89 6.55 -20.87
C GLU A 112 -10.01 7.53 -22.05
N THR A 113 -10.38 8.77 -21.78
CA THR A 113 -10.48 9.85 -22.77
C THR A 113 -9.08 10.11 -23.35
N VAL A 114 -8.86 9.71 -24.59
CA VAL A 114 -7.74 10.17 -25.41
C VAL A 114 -8.33 11.09 -26.48
N ALA A 115 -8.09 12.39 -26.31
CA ALA A 115 -8.22 13.35 -27.39
C ALA A 115 -7.04 13.12 -28.34
N GLN A 116 -7.33 12.81 -29.61
CA GLN A 116 -6.36 12.92 -30.69
C GLN A 116 -7.00 13.59 -31.89
N GLU A 117 -6.26 14.58 -32.39
CA GLU A 117 -6.54 15.45 -33.52
C GLU A 117 -6.81 14.65 -34.80
N GLU A 118 -7.88 15.00 -35.49
CA GLU A 118 -8.14 14.52 -36.85
C GLU A 118 -7.24 15.25 -37.85
N ARG A 119 -6.33 14.50 -38.47
CA ARG A 119 -5.68 14.88 -39.73
C ARG A 119 -6.70 14.73 -40.85
N LYS A 120 -7.04 15.86 -41.49
CA LYS A 120 -7.73 15.93 -42.78
C LYS A 120 -6.91 15.20 -43.86
N ILE A 121 -7.52 14.22 -44.52
CA ILE A 121 -7.14 13.81 -45.88
C ILE A 121 -8.42 13.78 -46.72
N THR A 122 -8.27 14.33 -47.92
CA THR A 122 -9.27 14.82 -48.86
C THR A 122 -9.72 13.75 -49.87
N ALA A 123 -10.87 14.02 -50.51
CA ALA A 123 -11.39 13.49 -51.80
C ALA A 123 -12.20 12.17 -51.73
N ASN A 124 -13.30 11.94 -52.47
CA ASN A 124 -13.98 12.70 -53.52
C ASN A 124 -15.44 12.21 -53.65
N SER A 125 -16.33 13.06 -54.15
CA SER A 125 -17.76 12.84 -54.41
C SER A 125 -18.08 11.76 -55.46
N GLN A 126 -19.23 11.08 -55.35
CA GLN A 126 -20.33 11.12 -56.35
C GLN A 126 -21.56 10.27 -55.98
N LYS A 127 -22.73 10.80 -56.36
CA LYS A 127 -24.11 10.30 -56.23
C LYS A 127 -24.36 8.99 -57.00
N VAL A 128 -25.43 8.25 -56.64
CA VAL A 128 -26.59 7.88 -57.50
C VAL A 128 -27.63 7.13 -56.64
N SER A 129 -28.90 7.30 -57.03
CA SER A 129 -30.16 6.92 -56.39
C SER A 129 -30.64 5.50 -56.67
N ASP A 130 -31.67 5.12 -55.90
CA ASP A 130 -32.85 4.30 -56.27
C ASP A 130 -33.02 2.87 -55.69
N GLU A 131 -34.27 2.68 -55.23
CA GLU A 131 -35.11 1.48 -55.10
C GLU A 131 -35.22 0.72 -53.75
N GLU A 132 -36.47 0.56 -53.36
CA GLU A 132 -37.05 0.00 -52.13
C GLU A 132 -37.02 -1.53 -52.08
N LEU A 133 -36.89 -2.15 -50.89
CA LEU A 133 -37.63 -3.36 -50.44
C LEU A 133 -37.31 -3.69 -48.95
N PRO A 134 -38.11 -4.51 -48.25
CA PRO A 134 -39.09 -4.08 -47.26
C PRO A 134 -38.64 -4.20 -45.79
N SER A 135 -39.37 -3.48 -44.93
CA SER A 135 -39.22 -3.39 -43.48
C SER A 135 -39.36 -4.73 -42.75
N ILE A 136 -38.24 -5.31 -42.29
CA ILE A 136 -38.26 -6.32 -41.22
C ILE A 136 -38.27 -5.58 -39.88
N THR A 137 -39.46 -5.44 -39.30
CA THR A 137 -39.63 -5.03 -37.91
C THR A 137 -39.05 -6.09 -36.99
N THR A 138 -37.76 -5.97 -36.65
CA THR A 138 -37.15 -6.77 -35.59
C THR A 138 -37.72 -6.32 -34.25
N LYS A 139 -38.72 -7.08 -33.77
CA LYS A 139 -39.28 -6.95 -32.42
C LYS A 139 -38.11 -7.00 -31.42
N LYS A 140 -37.78 -5.85 -30.79
CA LYS A 140 -36.85 -5.77 -29.67
C LYS A 140 -37.36 -6.69 -28.56
N ARG A 141 -36.73 -7.86 -28.44
CA ARG A 141 -36.98 -8.83 -27.37
C ARG A 141 -36.62 -8.15 -26.05
N LYS A 142 -37.62 -7.79 -25.22
CA LYS A 142 -37.40 -7.32 -23.84
C LYS A 142 -36.57 -8.40 -23.12
N ARG A 143 -35.30 -8.10 -22.81
CA ARG A 143 -34.42 -9.03 -22.09
C ARG A 143 -34.93 -9.19 -20.67
N LYS A 144 -35.26 -10.44 -20.29
CA LYS A 144 -35.55 -10.84 -18.91
C LYS A 144 -34.39 -10.45 -18.00
N HIS A 145 -34.72 -10.07 -16.77
CA HIS A 145 -33.78 -9.85 -15.66
C HIS A 145 -32.73 -10.98 -15.64
N LYS A 146 -31.45 -10.63 -15.80
CA LYS A 146 -30.39 -11.63 -15.92
C LYS A 146 -30.12 -12.20 -14.52
N GLU A 147 -30.26 -13.50 -14.37
CA GLU A 147 -29.82 -14.21 -13.15
C GLU A 147 -28.33 -13.93 -12.90
N LEU A 148 -27.98 -13.69 -11.63
CA LEU A 148 -26.60 -13.48 -11.22
C LEU A 148 -25.78 -14.73 -11.57
N ASN A 149 -24.57 -14.55 -12.09
CA ASN A 149 -23.66 -15.68 -12.23
C ASN A 149 -23.15 -16.12 -10.85
N GLN A 150 -22.67 -17.37 -10.73
CA GLN A 150 -22.22 -17.92 -9.45
C GLN A 150 -21.21 -17.01 -8.72
N GLY A 151 -20.28 -16.37 -9.44
CA GLY A 151 -19.31 -15.46 -8.83
C GLY A 151 -19.92 -14.16 -8.30
N GLU A 152 -21.01 -13.67 -8.90
CA GLU A 152 -21.78 -12.53 -8.40
C GLU A 152 -22.60 -12.93 -7.16
N SER A 153 -23.22 -14.10 -7.18
CA SER A 153 -23.93 -14.65 -6.02
C SER A 153 -23.00 -14.87 -4.82
N ASP A 154 -21.84 -15.51 -5.04
CA ASP A 154 -20.82 -15.70 -4.00
C ASP A 154 -20.36 -14.35 -3.41
N LEU A 155 -20.14 -13.35 -4.28
CA LEU A 155 -19.77 -12.00 -3.83
C LEU A 155 -20.88 -11.36 -3.02
N GLN A 156 -22.14 -11.53 -3.41
CA GLN A 156 -23.27 -10.99 -2.66
C GLN A 156 -23.36 -11.62 -1.26
N VAL A 157 -23.25 -12.94 -1.13
CA VAL A 157 -23.25 -13.63 0.17
C VAL A 157 -22.12 -13.13 1.06
N TYR A 158 -20.91 -13.01 0.51
CA TYR A 158 -19.77 -12.46 1.25
C TYR A 158 -20.02 -11.00 1.66
N HIS A 159 -20.57 -10.19 0.76
CA HIS A 159 -20.89 -8.80 1.03
C HIS A 159 -21.88 -8.66 2.18
N GLU A 160 -22.95 -9.45 2.20
CA GLU A 160 -23.95 -9.46 3.27
C GLU A 160 -23.31 -9.77 4.63
N LYS A 161 -22.32 -10.69 4.67
CA LYS A 161 -21.54 -11.00 5.88
C LYS A 161 -20.77 -9.78 6.41
N VAL A 162 -20.07 -9.05 5.54
CA VAL A 162 -19.18 -7.95 5.97
C VAL A 162 -19.84 -6.57 6.00
N ARG A 163 -21.04 -6.44 5.42
CA ARG A 163 -21.74 -5.16 5.25
C ARG A 163 -21.93 -4.42 6.57
N LYS A 164 -22.39 -5.11 7.61
CA LYS A 164 -22.64 -4.52 8.93
C LYS A 164 -21.33 -4.02 9.57
N VAL A 165 -20.27 -4.83 9.48
CA VAL A 165 -18.93 -4.47 9.97
C VAL A 165 -18.42 -3.19 9.32
N ILE A 166 -18.53 -3.10 7.99
CA ILE A 166 -18.10 -1.93 7.23
C ILE A 166 -18.90 -0.69 7.64
N LEU A 167 -20.25 -0.78 7.68
CA LEU A 167 -21.10 0.36 8.00
C LEU A 167 -20.82 0.91 9.40
N GLU A 168 -20.82 0.04 10.40
CA GLU A 168 -20.62 0.46 11.80
C GLU A 168 -19.18 0.91 12.03
N GLY A 169 -18.21 0.17 11.51
CA GLY A 169 -16.80 0.47 11.71
C GLY A 169 -16.35 1.73 10.97
N SER A 170 -16.76 1.91 9.72
CA SER A 170 -16.41 3.13 8.98
C SER A 170 -17.11 4.34 9.58
N ARG A 171 -18.38 4.24 10.00
CA ARG A 171 -19.07 5.35 10.67
C ARG A 171 -18.30 5.82 11.90
N ALA A 172 -17.90 4.90 12.78
CA ALA A 172 -17.13 5.25 13.98
C ALA A 172 -15.81 5.98 13.65
N LEU A 173 -15.06 5.49 12.67
CA LEU A 173 -13.81 6.14 12.24
C LEU A 173 -14.05 7.49 11.55
N LEU A 174 -15.13 7.61 10.77
CA LEU A 174 -15.49 8.83 10.06
C LEU A 174 -15.94 9.93 11.04
N ASP A 175 -16.79 9.61 12.01
CA ASP A 175 -17.27 10.55 13.03
C ASP A 175 -16.10 11.18 13.80
N GLU A 176 -15.12 10.36 14.21
CA GLU A 176 -13.89 10.85 14.84
C GLU A 176 -13.04 11.68 13.87
N GLY A 177 -12.98 11.28 12.59
CA GLY A 177 -12.25 12.01 11.55
C GLY A 177 -12.83 13.39 11.24
N PHE A 178 -14.16 13.54 11.30
CA PHE A 178 -14.82 14.84 11.22
C PHE A 178 -14.55 15.67 12.48
N THR A 179 -14.60 15.04 13.66
CA THR A 179 -14.35 15.70 14.94
C THR A 179 -12.93 16.28 15.02
N CYS A 180 -11.93 15.57 14.48
CA CYS A 180 -10.55 16.05 14.45
C CYS A 180 -10.22 16.96 13.25
N GLY A 181 -11.20 17.27 12.39
CA GLY A 181 -11.04 18.17 11.24
C GLY A 181 -10.23 17.59 10.08
N TYR A 182 -10.08 16.27 10.00
CA TYR A 182 -9.37 15.62 8.89
C TYR A 182 -10.14 15.73 7.57
N PHE A 183 -11.47 15.60 7.62
CA PHE A 183 -12.32 15.75 6.44
C PHE A 183 -12.69 17.21 6.22
N TYR A 184 -12.74 17.60 4.96
CA TYR A 184 -13.16 18.95 4.56
C TYR A 184 -14.70 19.01 4.50
N SER A 185 -15.30 20.00 5.16
CA SER A 185 -16.66 20.45 4.84
C SER A 185 -16.56 21.48 3.71
N ASP A 186 -17.10 21.16 2.53
CA ASP A 186 -17.17 21.97 1.30
C ASP A 186 -16.72 23.44 1.37
N LYS A 187 -15.65 23.77 0.63
CA LYS A 187 -15.67 24.88 -0.33
C LYS A 187 -14.96 24.45 -1.61
N ALA A 188 -15.73 24.42 -2.68
CA ALA A 188 -15.29 24.14 -4.03
C ALA A 188 -14.10 25.03 -4.41
N ASN A 189 -12.99 24.41 -4.82
CA ASN A 189 -12.12 24.97 -5.82
C ASN A 189 -12.23 24.04 -7.04
N GLU A 190 -13.11 24.42 -7.97
CA GLU A 190 -13.27 23.75 -9.26
C GLU A 190 -12.05 24.07 -10.13
N GLY A 191 -10.97 23.34 -9.90
CA GLY A 191 -9.80 23.33 -10.75
C GLY A 191 -9.48 21.89 -11.12
N SER A 192 -10.27 21.26 -11.99
CA SER A 192 -9.91 19.96 -12.53
C SER A 192 -8.81 20.14 -13.58
N GLU A 193 -7.55 20.14 -13.16
CA GLU A 193 -6.47 19.89 -14.10
C GLU A 193 -6.61 18.46 -14.63
N SER A 194 -6.63 18.31 -15.94
CA SER A 194 -6.66 17.00 -16.58
C SER A 194 -5.45 16.18 -16.14
N VAL A 195 -5.70 14.96 -15.65
CA VAL A 195 -4.65 14.06 -15.16
C VAL A 195 -3.85 13.54 -16.35
N SER A 196 -2.79 14.23 -16.75
CA SER A 196 -1.77 13.63 -17.60
C SER A 196 -1.00 12.60 -16.77
N ARG A 197 -1.13 11.33 -17.16
CA ARG A 197 -0.30 10.25 -16.63
C ARG A 197 1.15 10.49 -17.08
N PRO A 198 2.14 10.46 -16.18
CA PRO A 198 3.52 10.34 -16.61
C PRO A 198 3.66 9.10 -17.49
N SER A 199 4.27 9.22 -18.67
CA SER A 199 4.45 8.12 -19.61
C SER A 199 5.46 7.05 -19.14
N ALA A 200 6.15 7.28 -18.03
CA ALA A 200 7.22 6.43 -17.50
C ALA A 200 6.76 5.05 -16.95
N GLY A 201 5.48 4.71 -17.08
CA GLY A 201 4.89 3.55 -16.41
C GLY A 201 5.07 2.18 -17.08
N SER A 202 5.79 2.04 -18.20
CA SER A 202 5.93 0.75 -18.90
C SER A 202 7.34 0.13 -18.92
N ARG A 203 8.41 0.91 -18.70
CA ARG A 203 9.77 0.41 -19.00
C ARG A 203 10.34 -0.58 -17.99
N LEU A 204 9.98 -0.47 -16.71
CA LEU A 204 10.54 -1.33 -15.65
C LEU A 204 10.21 -2.82 -15.85
N ALA A 205 8.96 -3.11 -16.20
CA ALA A 205 8.52 -4.48 -16.46
C ALA A 205 9.21 -5.07 -17.71
N ASP A 206 9.37 -4.27 -18.77
CA ASP A 206 10.07 -4.66 -19.99
C ASP A 206 11.56 -4.94 -19.71
N LEU A 207 12.20 -4.12 -18.88
CA LEU A 207 13.59 -4.33 -18.45
C LEU A 207 13.75 -5.60 -17.61
N CYS A 208 12.80 -5.91 -16.73
CA CYS A 208 12.79 -7.17 -15.97
C CYS A 208 12.66 -8.38 -16.90
N GLU A 209 11.80 -8.29 -17.93
CA GLU A 209 11.62 -9.36 -18.91
C GLU A 209 12.92 -9.65 -19.67
N MET A 210 13.63 -8.59 -20.10
CA MET A 210 14.93 -8.73 -20.74
C MET A 210 16.01 -9.29 -19.80
N ALA A 211 15.94 -8.96 -18.51
CA ALA A 211 16.90 -9.39 -17.50
C ALA A 211 16.85 -10.90 -17.19
N LYS A 212 15.82 -11.63 -17.65
CA LYS A 212 15.72 -13.10 -17.50
C LYS A 212 16.92 -13.85 -18.09
N GLU A 213 17.46 -13.33 -19.18
CA GLU A 213 18.60 -13.92 -19.91
C GLU A 213 19.95 -13.65 -19.24
N LEU A 214 19.99 -12.81 -18.19
CA LEU A 214 21.23 -12.58 -17.44
C LEU A 214 21.66 -13.87 -16.73
N PRO A 215 22.97 -14.18 -16.69
CA PRO A 215 23.46 -15.34 -15.96
C PRO A 215 23.07 -15.24 -14.48
N PHE A 216 22.87 -16.38 -13.81
CA PHE A 216 22.80 -16.37 -12.35
C PHE A 216 24.17 -15.97 -11.81
N ALA A 217 24.20 -15.20 -10.72
CA ALA A 217 25.44 -14.94 -10.01
C ALA A 217 26.11 -16.31 -9.72
N THR A 218 27.35 -16.48 -10.17
CA THR A 218 28.16 -17.66 -9.89
C THR A 218 28.28 -17.84 -8.37
N GLU A 219 28.39 -19.07 -7.90
CA GLU A 219 28.43 -19.50 -6.48
C GLU A 219 29.58 -18.89 -5.63
N ASN A 220 30.23 -17.82 -6.09
CA ASN A 220 31.09 -16.98 -5.25
C ASN A 220 30.19 -16.10 -4.38
N GLU A 221 30.00 -16.55 -3.14
CA GLU A 221 29.07 -16.10 -2.09
C GLU A 221 29.13 -14.60 -1.69
N GLU A 222 29.95 -13.76 -2.33
CA GLU A 222 30.35 -12.51 -1.67
C GLU A 222 29.46 -11.28 -1.87
N THR A 223 28.54 -11.18 -2.84
CA THR A 223 27.63 -10.01 -2.82
C THR A 223 26.29 -10.19 -3.53
N SER A 224 25.34 -10.88 -2.89
CA SER A 224 23.90 -10.79 -3.24
C SER A 224 23.29 -9.41 -2.94
N VAL A 225 24.06 -8.52 -2.30
CA VAL A 225 23.66 -7.20 -1.83
C VAL A 225 24.61 -6.14 -2.39
N GLN A 226 24.09 -4.94 -2.64
CA GLN A 226 24.85 -3.76 -2.99
C GLN A 226 24.23 -2.53 -2.31
N THR A 227 25.05 -1.58 -1.95
CA THR A 227 24.60 -0.32 -1.34
C THR A 227 24.76 0.81 -2.36
N VAL A 228 23.80 1.73 -2.39
CA VAL A 228 23.93 2.95 -3.19
C VAL A 228 25.07 3.79 -2.62
N GLY A 229 26.16 3.99 -3.37
CA GLY A 229 27.32 4.76 -2.91
C GLY A 229 27.08 6.28 -2.84
N GLU A 230 28.00 7.05 -2.27
CA GLU A 230 27.90 8.51 -2.13
C GLU A 230 28.64 9.24 -3.25
N GLY A 231 28.02 9.40 -4.42
CA GLY A 231 28.60 10.17 -5.53
C GLY A 231 27.73 10.13 -6.79
N ALA A 232 27.92 11.08 -7.72
CA ALA A 232 27.08 11.19 -8.93
C ALA A 232 27.07 9.92 -9.81
N ASN A 233 28.21 9.22 -9.91
CA ASN A 233 28.35 8.00 -10.73
C ASN A 233 28.19 6.71 -9.91
N SER A 234 27.88 6.81 -8.61
CA SER A 234 27.79 5.66 -7.71
C SER A 234 26.71 4.65 -8.11
N THR A 235 25.79 5.05 -8.98
CA THR A 235 24.66 4.25 -9.43
C THR A 235 24.84 3.64 -10.82
N GLU A 236 25.88 4.03 -11.57
CA GLU A 236 26.11 3.59 -12.96
C GLU A 236 26.40 2.08 -13.08
N HIS A 237 26.99 1.49 -12.03
CA HIS A 237 27.42 0.09 -12.00
C HIS A 237 26.51 -0.81 -11.16
N LEU A 238 25.36 -0.32 -10.67
CA LEU A 238 24.46 -1.11 -9.84
C LEU A 238 23.75 -2.17 -10.67
N ASP A 239 23.87 -3.44 -10.27
CA ASP A 239 23.10 -4.54 -10.85
C ASP A 239 21.77 -4.68 -10.13
N LEU A 240 20.75 -3.97 -10.62
CA LEU A 240 19.43 -3.94 -10.00
C LEU A 240 18.65 -5.26 -10.11
N PHE A 241 19.09 -6.17 -10.99
CA PHE A 241 18.34 -7.36 -11.39
C PHE A 241 18.81 -8.62 -10.70
N THR A 242 20.09 -8.70 -10.34
CA THR A 242 20.67 -9.88 -9.69
C THR A 242 21.18 -9.62 -8.27
N ARG A 243 21.10 -8.38 -7.78
CA ARG A 243 21.52 -7.99 -6.42
C ARG A 243 20.47 -7.13 -5.72
N VAL A 244 20.28 -7.38 -4.42
CA VAL A 244 19.46 -6.53 -3.55
C VAL A 244 20.17 -5.19 -3.39
N THR A 245 19.48 -4.10 -3.70
CA THR A 245 20.00 -2.74 -3.62
C THR A 245 19.50 -2.06 -2.35
N GLU A 246 20.39 -1.46 -1.58
CA GLU A 246 20.08 -0.82 -0.30
C GLU A 246 20.31 0.70 -0.35
N ASN A 247 19.35 1.43 0.21
CA ASN A 247 19.63 2.74 0.81
C ASN A 247 19.77 2.53 2.32
N ASN A 248 21.00 2.42 2.81
CA ASN A 248 21.29 2.22 4.23
C ASN A 248 21.34 3.53 5.04
N MET A 249 21.03 4.68 4.43
CA MET A 249 21.01 5.97 5.12
C MET A 249 19.70 6.17 5.90
N ASP A 250 19.78 6.96 6.97
CA ASP A 250 18.64 7.40 7.78
C ASP A 250 17.79 8.48 7.10
N CYS A 251 18.16 8.92 5.90
CA CYS A 251 17.42 9.89 5.09
C CYS A 251 17.08 9.36 3.70
N SER A 252 16.10 9.99 3.06
CA SER A 252 15.78 9.70 1.67
C SER A 252 16.88 10.16 0.72
N ARG A 253 16.97 9.55 -0.46
CA ARG A 253 17.97 9.87 -1.47
C ARG A 253 17.38 10.02 -2.85
N LEU A 254 17.79 11.06 -3.57
CA LEU A 254 17.58 11.19 -5.01
C LEU A 254 18.74 10.53 -5.74
N VAL A 255 18.43 9.53 -6.57
CA VAL A 255 19.40 8.72 -7.30
C VAL A 255 19.02 8.61 -8.77
N THR A 256 20.01 8.41 -9.64
CA THR A 256 19.78 8.13 -11.06
C THR A 256 19.96 6.64 -11.30
N LEU A 257 18.89 5.93 -11.67
CA LEU A 257 18.91 4.49 -11.97
C LEU A 257 18.37 4.28 -13.38
N MET A 258 19.04 3.48 -14.21
CA MET A 258 18.59 3.20 -15.58
C MET A 258 18.29 4.48 -16.41
N GLY A 259 19.04 5.56 -16.18
CA GLY A 259 18.89 6.84 -16.86
C GLY A 259 17.75 7.75 -16.36
N GLU A 260 16.99 7.34 -15.34
CA GLU A 260 15.87 8.10 -14.79
C GLU A 260 16.10 8.40 -13.29
N GLN A 261 15.42 9.40 -12.76
CA GLN A 261 15.58 9.83 -11.37
C GLN A 261 14.54 9.20 -10.43
N TYR A 262 15.01 8.61 -9.33
CA TYR A 262 14.19 7.94 -8.32
C TYR A 262 14.51 8.44 -6.92
N LEU A 263 13.49 8.49 -6.06
CA LEU A 263 13.59 8.83 -4.65
C LEU A 263 13.52 7.55 -3.80
N LEU A 264 14.63 7.18 -3.16
CA LEU A 264 14.69 6.03 -2.26
C LEU A 264 14.37 6.47 -0.82
N PRO A 265 13.40 5.86 -0.14
CA PRO A 265 13.15 6.08 1.29
C PRO A 265 14.36 5.69 2.16
N PRO A 266 14.45 6.18 3.41
CA PRO A 266 15.53 5.78 4.32
C PRO A 266 15.44 4.30 4.67
N GLN A 267 16.60 3.66 4.84
CA GLN A 267 16.75 2.26 5.26
C GLN A 267 15.96 1.25 4.39
N CYS A 268 15.64 1.59 3.13
CA CYS A 268 14.92 0.66 2.25
C CYS A 268 15.90 -0.27 1.53
N SER A 269 15.43 -1.48 1.22
CA SER A 269 16.12 -2.41 0.32
C SER A 269 15.16 -2.88 -0.78
N PHE A 270 15.68 -3.16 -1.97
CA PHE A 270 14.83 -3.65 -3.05
C PHE A 270 15.55 -4.55 -4.06
N LEU A 271 14.78 -5.39 -4.74
CA LEU A 271 15.24 -6.20 -5.86
C LEU A 271 14.26 -6.05 -7.03
N LEU A 272 14.77 -5.56 -8.16
CA LEU A 272 14.00 -5.40 -9.40
C LEU A 272 14.17 -6.67 -10.24
N SER A 273 13.32 -7.66 -9.99
CA SER A 273 13.37 -8.92 -10.75
C SER A 273 12.01 -9.59 -10.79
N ASP A 274 11.88 -10.60 -11.67
CA ASP A 274 10.75 -11.51 -11.65
C ASP A 274 11.03 -12.79 -10.85
N MET A 275 10.02 -13.66 -10.76
CA MET A 275 10.03 -14.86 -9.92
C MET A 275 11.17 -15.84 -10.25
N SER A 276 11.68 -15.85 -11.48
CA SER A 276 12.81 -16.69 -11.92
C SER A 276 14.15 -16.25 -11.31
N LYS A 277 14.24 -15.01 -10.82
CA LYS A 277 15.47 -14.38 -10.28
C LYS A 277 15.27 -13.88 -8.85
N MET A 278 14.53 -14.63 -8.02
CA MET A 278 14.31 -14.32 -6.59
C MET A 278 15.43 -14.79 -5.65
N GLN A 279 16.40 -15.57 -6.14
CA GLN A 279 17.48 -16.12 -5.30
C GLN A 279 18.24 -15.08 -4.46
N PRO A 280 18.56 -13.87 -4.97
CA PRO A 280 19.23 -12.86 -4.14
C PRO A 280 18.42 -12.48 -2.89
N LEU A 281 17.08 -12.48 -2.99
CA LEU A 281 16.19 -12.19 -1.87
C LEU A 281 16.19 -13.31 -0.82
N LEU A 282 16.28 -14.58 -1.27
CA LEU A 282 16.38 -15.76 -0.39
C LEU A 282 17.71 -15.80 0.38
N ASN A 283 18.78 -15.34 -0.26
CA ASN A 283 20.12 -15.29 0.32
C ASN A 283 20.37 -14.03 1.17
N TYR A 284 19.42 -13.09 1.18
CA TYR A 284 19.57 -11.82 1.89
C TYR A 284 19.19 -11.95 3.37
N GLN A 285 17.92 -12.24 3.67
CA GLN A 285 17.44 -12.45 5.04
C GLN A 285 16.08 -13.13 5.11
N LYS A 286 15.69 -13.55 6.31
CA LYS A 286 14.33 -13.97 6.65
C LYS A 286 13.52 -12.80 7.19
N TYR A 287 12.20 -12.88 7.04
CA TYR A 287 11.27 -11.81 7.38
C TYR A 287 10.25 -12.25 8.43
N ASP A 288 9.95 -11.35 9.35
CA ASP A 288 8.91 -11.49 10.36
C ASP A 288 7.53 -11.10 9.81
N VAL A 289 7.50 -10.28 8.75
CA VAL A 289 6.29 -9.85 8.05
C VAL A 289 6.49 -9.93 6.55
N ILE A 290 5.56 -10.57 5.85
CA ILE A 290 5.52 -10.60 4.38
C ILE A 290 4.15 -10.11 3.92
N VAL A 291 4.12 -9.00 3.18
CA VAL A 291 2.91 -8.45 2.53
C VAL A 291 2.96 -8.76 1.04
N LEU A 292 1.86 -9.25 0.47
CA LEU A 292 1.73 -9.57 -0.94
C LEU A 292 0.57 -8.78 -1.58
N ASP A 293 0.80 -8.16 -2.74
CA ASP A 293 -0.26 -7.65 -3.63
C ASP A 293 -0.18 -8.34 -5.01
N PRO A 294 -0.58 -9.62 -5.14
CA PRO A 294 -0.45 -10.36 -6.38
C PRO A 294 -1.15 -9.69 -7.57
N PRO A 295 -0.60 -9.77 -8.79
CA PRO A 295 -1.25 -9.30 -10.01
C PRO A 295 -2.36 -10.27 -10.44
N TRP A 296 -3.45 -10.25 -9.67
CA TRP A 296 -4.61 -11.11 -9.82
C TRP A 296 -5.18 -11.11 -11.25
N GLU A 297 -5.54 -12.30 -11.74
CA GLU A 297 -6.12 -12.42 -13.08
C GLU A 297 -7.41 -11.60 -13.22
N ASN A 298 -7.42 -10.67 -14.18
CA ASN A 298 -8.58 -9.84 -14.48
C ASN A 298 -8.96 -9.90 -15.96
N LYS A 299 -10.23 -10.25 -16.25
CA LYS A 299 -10.81 -10.24 -17.61
C LYS A 299 -10.67 -8.89 -18.34
N SER A 300 -10.61 -7.76 -17.61
CA SER A 300 -10.33 -6.45 -18.22
C SER A 300 -8.85 -6.26 -18.57
N VAL A 301 -7.94 -6.75 -17.71
CA VAL A 301 -6.49 -6.70 -17.95
C VAL A 301 -6.12 -7.53 -19.17
N LYS A 302 -6.73 -8.73 -19.33
CA LYS A 302 -6.61 -9.58 -20.53
C LYS A 302 -6.94 -8.87 -21.85
N ARG A 303 -7.82 -7.87 -21.83
CA ARG A 303 -8.19 -7.10 -23.04
C ARG A 303 -7.29 -5.89 -23.29
N SER A 304 -6.52 -5.45 -22.30
CA SER A 304 -5.70 -4.26 -22.38
C SER A 304 -4.22 -4.52 -22.68
N ASN A 305 -3.71 -5.75 -22.49
CA ASN A 305 -2.28 -6.10 -22.59
C ASN A 305 -1.31 -5.24 -21.75
N ARG A 306 -1.81 -4.36 -20.87
CA ARG A 306 -0.97 -3.40 -20.12
C ARG A 306 -0.18 -4.03 -18.96
N TYR A 307 -0.50 -5.27 -18.56
CA TYR A 307 0.19 -6.02 -17.49
C TYR A 307 0.08 -7.53 -17.72
N SER A 308 1.15 -8.28 -17.41
CA SER A 308 1.09 -9.73 -17.26
C SER A 308 0.33 -10.08 -15.95
N PHE A 309 -0.61 -11.01 -16.01
CA PHE A 309 -1.24 -11.57 -14.81
C PHE A 309 -0.50 -12.83 -14.40
N LEU A 310 -0.46 -13.13 -13.09
CA LEU A 310 0.17 -14.35 -12.60
C LEU A 310 -0.91 -15.44 -12.39
N PRO A 311 -0.85 -16.57 -13.12
CA PRO A 311 -1.72 -17.72 -12.84
C PRO A 311 -1.57 -18.20 -11.41
N ALA A 312 -2.64 -18.74 -10.83
CA ALA A 312 -2.65 -19.31 -9.48
C ALA A 312 -1.54 -20.36 -9.26
N SER A 313 -1.24 -21.17 -10.27
CA SER A 313 -0.15 -22.16 -10.23
C SER A 313 1.24 -21.54 -10.15
N GLN A 314 1.44 -20.35 -10.72
CA GLN A 314 2.70 -19.62 -10.61
C GLN A 314 2.83 -18.94 -9.25
N LEU A 315 1.74 -18.46 -8.64
CA LEU A 315 1.80 -17.91 -7.27
C LEU A 315 2.35 -18.91 -6.26
N LYS A 316 1.97 -20.19 -6.34
CA LYS A 316 2.49 -21.25 -5.45
C LYS A 316 4.02 -21.40 -5.52
N ARG A 317 4.67 -20.99 -6.63
CA ARG A 317 6.13 -21.06 -6.79
C ARG A 317 6.90 -19.99 -6.03
N ILE A 318 6.23 -18.95 -5.52
CA ILE A 318 6.88 -17.97 -4.65
C ILE A 318 7.34 -18.69 -3.38
N PRO A 319 8.64 -18.63 -3.02
CA PRO A 319 9.20 -19.41 -1.93
C PRO A 319 8.93 -18.74 -0.57
N VAL A 320 7.66 -18.44 -0.24
CA VAL A 320 7.28 -17.80 1.03
C VAL A 320 7.82 -18.56 2.26
N PRO A 321 7.78 -19.91 2.34
CA PRO A 321 8.44 -20.64 3.42
C PRO A 321 9.95 -20.37 3.52
N GLY A 322 10.61 -20.22 2.36
CA GLY A 322 12.03 -19.88 2.28
C GLY A 322 12.35 -18.42 2.63
N LEU A 323 11.36 -17.52 2.66
CA LEU A 323 11.52 -16.12 3.04
C LEU A 323 11.09 -15.86 4.49
N SER A 324 10.28 -16.74 5.06
CA SER A 324 9.65 -16.52 6.36
C SER A 324 10.56 -16.90 7.53
N ALA A 325 10.65 -16.03 8.54
CA ALA A 325 11.11 -16.40 9.87
C ALA A 325 10.02 -17.25 10.58
N PRO A 326 10.36 -18.03 11.63
CA PRO A 326 9.36 -18.72 12.44
C PRO A 326 8.33 -17.74 13.01
N GLY A 327 7.03 -18.04 12.85
CA GLY A 327 5.95 -17.15 13.29
C GLY A 327 5.71 -15.93 12.38
N CYS A 328 6.32 -15.89 11.19
CA CYS A 328 6.13 -14.79 10.24
C CYS A 328 4.65 -14.51 9.95
N LEU A 329 4.26 -13.24 9.99
CA LEU A 329 2.95 -12.76 9.60
C LEU A 329 2.90 -12.58 8.08
N VAL A 330 2.11 -13.43 7.41
CA VAL A 330 1.90 -13.39 5.96
C VAL A 330 0.56 -12.72 5.67
N ILE A 331 0.58 -11.64 4.90
CA ILE A 331 -0.58 -10.79 4.63
C ILE A 331 -0.77 -10.70 3.12
N THR A 332 -1.98 -10.95 2.62
CA THR A 332 -2.25 -10.90 1.19
C THR A 332 -3.45 -10.02 0.86
N TRP A 333 -3.22 -9.04 -0.01
CA TRP A 333 -4.28 -8.25 -0.63
C TRP A 333 -5.06 -9.09 -1.63
N VAL A 334 -6.39 -9.11 -1.50
CA VAL A 334 -7.28 -9.90 -2.33
C VAL A 334 -8.38 -9.01 -2.91
N THR A 335 -8.56 -9.08 -4.23
CA THR A 335 -9.70 -8.45 -4.91
C THR A 335 -11.03 -9.02 -4.39
N ASN A 336 -12.15 -8.32 -4.58
CA ASN A 336 -13.51 -8.83 -4.26
C ASN A 336 -13.99 -10.05 -5.09
N ARG A 337 -13.10 -10.77 -5.77
CA ARG A 337 -13.45 -12.02 -6.44
C ARG A 337 -13.31 -13.18 -5.47
N GLN A 338 -14.43 -13.81 -5.14
CA GLN A 338 -14.47 -14.91 -4.16
C GLN A 338 -13.59 -16.10 -4.54
N LYS A 339 -13.37 -16.34 -5.85
CA LYS A 339 -12.41 -17.35 -6.31
C LYS A 339 -10.98 -17.11 -5.79
N HIS A 340 -10.54 -15.85 -5.70
CA HIS A 340 -9.20 -15.51 -5.19
C HIS A 340 -9.14 -15.68 -3.67
N LEU A 341 -10.20 -15.29 -2.96
CA LEU A 341 -10.30 -15.48 -1.52
C LEU A 341 -10.25 -16.97 -1.14
N ARG A 342 -11.04 -17.82 -1.82
CA ARG A 342 -11.00 -19.27 -1.63
C ARG A 342 -9.62 -19.85 -1.94
N PHE A 343 -9.02 -19.46 -3.08
CA PHE A 343 -7.67 -19.89 -3.43
C PHE A 343 -6.64 -19.57 -2.34
N ILE A 344 -6.67 -18.36 -1.78
CA ILE A 344 -5.75 -18.00 -0.68
C ILE A 344 -5.96 -18.92 0.53
N ARG A 345 -7.21 -19.04 1.00
CA ARG A 345 -7.53 -19.72 2.26
C ARG A 345 -7.42 -21.24 2.18
N GLU A 346 -7.83 -21.83 1.06
CA GLU A 346 -8.00 -23.27 0.90
C GLU A 346 -6.82 -23.91 0.17
N GLU A 347 -6.03 -23.15 -0.59
CA GLU A 347 -4.92 -23.70 -1.38
C GLU A 347 -3.57 -23.08 -1.09
N LEU A 348 -3.42 -21.75 -1.19
CA LEU A 348 -2.11 -21.09 -1.17
C LEU A 348 -1.50 -21.09 0.24
N TYR A 349 -2.28 -20.69 1.25
CA TYR A 349 -1.80 -20.65 2.63
C TYR A 349 -1.50 -22.06 3.16
N PRO A 350 -2.39 -23.06 2.98
CA PRO A 350 -2.06 -24.45 3.32
C PRO A 350 -0.79 -24.95 2.60
N HIS A 351 -0.62 -24.63 1.31
CA HIS A 351 0.58 -25.01 0.55
C HIS A 351 1.86 -24.42 1.16
N TRP A 352 1.81 -23.20 1.70
CA TRP A 352 2.94 -22.56 2.38
C TRP A 352 3.03 -22.85 3.88
N SER A 353 2.18 -23.74 4.43
CA SER A 353 2.07 -23.96 5.89
C SER A 353 1.77 -22.67 6.69
N VAL A 354 0.96 -21.80 6.09
CA VAL A 354 0.42 -20.60 6.72
C VAL A 354 -0.98 -20.89 7.23
N GLU A 355 -1.22 -20.63 8.51
CA GLU A 355 -2.54 -20.70 9.13
C GLU A 355 -3.27 -19.36 8.95
N VAL A 356 -4.53 -19.37 8.53
CA VAL A 356 -5.34 -18.14 8.43
C VAL A 356 -5.75 -17.68 9.84
N LEU A 357 -5.43 -16.44 10.19
CA LEU A 357 -5.76 -15.85 11.49
C LEU A 357 -6.99 -14.94 11.43
N ALA A 358 -7.00 -14.03 10.45
CA ALA A 358 -7.92 -12.91 10.40
C ALA A 358 -8.15 -12.42 8.98
N GLU A 359 -9.25 -11.69 8.81
CA GLU A 359 -9.60 -10.99 7.59
C GLU A 359 -9.88 -9.52 7.92
N TRP A 360 -9.13 -8.62 7.28
CA TRP A 360 -9.33 -7.17 7.40
C TRP A 360 -9.87 -6.60 6.10
N LEU A 361 -10.43 -5.39 6.17
CA LEU A 361 -11.05 -4.73 5.02
C LEU A 361 -10.47 -3.32 4.86
N TRP A 362 -9.93 -3.03 3.67
CA TRP A 362 -9.61 -1.66 3.30
C TRP A 362 -10.83 -1.00 2.67
N VAL A 363 -11.47 -0.08 3.39
CA VAL A 363 -12.61 0.72 2.94
C VAL A 363 -12.13 2.03 2.32
N LYS A 364 -12.67 2.34 1.15
CA LYS A 364 -12.26 3.45 0.30
C LYS A 364 -13.27 4.58 0.37
N ILE A 365 -12.80 5.74 0.77
CA ILE A 365 -13.62 6.95 0.93
C ILE A 365 -13.11 8.10 0.07
N THR A 366 -13.92 9.12 -0.12
CA THR A 366 -13.57 10.42 -0.69
C THR A 366 -12.92 11.31 0.38
N ASN A 367 -12.40 12.47 -0.02
CA ASN A 367 -11.91 13.47 0.93
C ASN A 367 -13.03 14.11 1.78
N SER A 368 -14.30 13.90 1.41
CA SER A 368 -15.50 14.28 2.17
C SER A 368 -16.00 13.16 3.10
N GLY A 369 -15.32 12.00 3.16
CA GLY A 369 -15.74 10.87 4.01
C GLY A 369 -16.82 9.96 3.42
N GLU A 370 -17.27 10.20 2.19
CA GLU A 370 -18.24 9.35 1.50
C GLU A 370 -17.56 8.13 0.87
N TYR A 371 -18.28 7.01 0.70
CA TYR A 371 -17.69 5.88 -0.03
C TYR A 371 -17.44 6.23 -1.51
N VAL A 372 -16.28 5.83 -2.05
CA VAL A 372 -15.95 6.09 -3.47
C VAL A 372 -16.91 5.41 -4.45
N PHE A 373 -17.61 4.36 -4.01
CA PHE A 373 -18.75 3.73 -4.67
C PHE A 373 -19.82 3.44 -3.62
N PRO A 374 -21.12 3.44 -3.97
CA PRO A 374 -22.16 2.97 -3.05
C PRO A 374 -21.82 1.59 -2.48
N LEU A 375 -21.94 1.41 -1.17
CA LEU A 375 -21.58 0.15 -0.52
C LEU A 375 -22.30 -1.06 -1.13
N ASP A 376 -23.59 -0.87 -1.42
CA ASP A 376 -24.48 -1.89 -1.98
C ASP A 376 -24.40 -2.00 -3.52
N SER A 377 -23.44 -1.35 -4.17
CA SER A 377 -23.26 -1.45 -5.63
C SER A 377 -23.04 -2.91 -6.07
N PRO A 378 -23.72 -3.39 -7.14
CA PRO A 378 -23.72 -4.80 -7.51
C PRO A 378 -22.37 -5.28 -8.06
N HIS A 379 -21.63 -4.41 -8.75
CA HIS A 379 -20.43 -4.81 -9.50
C HIS A 379 -19.12 -4.25 -8.94
N LYS A 380 -19.18 -3.14 -8.21
CA LYS A 380 -18.00 -2.50 -7.60
C LYS A 380 -18.28 -2.26 -6.13
N LYS A 381 -17.39 -2.74 -5.28
CA LYS A 381 -17.44 -2.50 -3.84
C LYS A 381 -16.40 -1.46 -3.45
N PRO A 382 -16.70 -0.55 -2.50
CA PRO A 382 -15.76 0.45 -2.03
C PRO A 382 -14.79 -0.13 -1.00
N TYR A 383 -14.44 -1.40 -1.12
CA TYR A 383 -13.49 -2.04 -0.22
C TYR A 383 -12.67 -3.12 -0.90
N GLU A 384 -11.55 -3.50 -0.32
CA GLU A 384 -10.74 -4.67 -0.69
C GLU A 384 -10.43 -5.50 0.56
N ILE A 385 -10.09 -6.78 0.37
CA ILE A 385 -9.91 -7.74 1.44
C ILE A 385 -8.42 -7.92 1.70
N LEU A 386 -8.02 -8.01 2.97
CA LEU A 386 -6.72 -8.51 3.39
C LEU A 386 -6.92 -9.81 4.16
N VAL A 387 -6.24 -10.87 3.75
CA VAL A 387 -6.15 -12.10 4.54
C VAL A 387 -4.83 -12.08 5.30
N LEU A 388 -4.87 -12.33 6.60
CA LEU A 388 -3.71 -12.38 7.48
C LEU A 388 -3.54 -13.82 7.96
N GLY A 389 -2.31 -14.32 7.92
CA GLY A 389 -1.96 -15.65 8.36
C GLY A 389 -0.60 -15.74 9.05
N ARG A 390 -0.38 -16.83 9.78
CA ARG A 390 0.85 -17.11 10.54
C ARG A 390 1.60 -18.26 9.87
N TYR A 391 2.86 -18.05 9.51
CA TYR A 391 3.71 -19.16 9.08
C TYR A 391 4.13 -20.00 10.29
N SER A 392 3.70 -21.27 10.30
CA SER A 392 3.87 -22.20 11.41
C SER A 392 5.25 -22.88 11.48
N GLY A 393 6.23 -22.46 10.66
CA GLY A 393 7.62 -22.95 10.75
C GLY A 393 7.84 -24.42 10.37
N GLY A 394 6.85 -25.10 9.79
CA GLY A 394 6.90 -26.55 9.52
C GLY A 394 6.84 -27.40 10.80
N LYS A 395 6.49 -28.69 10.64
CA LYS A 395 6.20 -29.62 11.75
C LYS A 395 7.35 -29.79 12.75
N GLU A 396 8.61 -29.57 12.36
CA GLU A 396 9.78 -29.70 13.27
C GLU A 396 9.98 -28.53 14.23
N SER A 397 9.47 -27.32 13.92
CA SER A 397 9.67 -26.15 14.79
C SER A 397 8.81 -26.16 16.07
N SER A 398 7.72 -26.94 16.05
CA SER A 398 6.76 -27.09 17.15
C SER A 398 7.36 -27.71 18.43
N LEU A 399 8.54 -28.32 18.35
CA LEU A 399 9.24 -28.93 19.50
C LEU A 399 10.30 -28.01 20.12
N ARG A 400 10.57 -26.83 19.55
CA ARG A 400 11.67 -25.94 19.96
C ARG A 400 11.24 -24.51 20.30
N SER A 401 10.00 -24.10 20.00
CA SER A 401 9.51 -22.74 20.29
C SER A 401 9.12 -22.59 21.77
N SER A 402 10.13 -22.47 22.62
CA SER A 402 9.98 -21.94 23.97
C SER A 402 9.76 -20.41 23.86
N GLU A 403 8.70 -19.90 24.50
CA GLU A 403 8.63 -18.55 25.12
C GLU A 403 8.38 -17.26 24.29
N LYS A 404 8.06 -17.26 22.99
CA LYS A 404 7.45 -16.05 22.38
C LYS A 404 5.93 -16.15 22.42
N GLN A 405 5.30 -15.41 23.33
CA GLN A 405 3.85 -15.23 23.36
C GLN A 405 3.42 -14.54 22.06
N GLU A 406 2.78 -15.30 21.16
CA GLU A 406 2.32 -14.77 19.89
C GLU A 406 1.26 -13.68 20.11
N ILE A 407 1.44 -12.54 19.44
CA ILE A 407 0.49 -11.43 19.55
C ILE A 407 -0.79 -11.81 18.78
N PRO A 408 -1.97 -11.78 19.42
CA PRO A 408 -3.22 -12.11 18.75
C PRO A 408 -3.57 -11.04 17.72
N VAL A 409 -3.95 -11.48 16.51
CA VAL A 409 -4.42 -10.61 15.43
C VAL A 409 -5.96 -10.67 15.41
N PRO A 410 -6.66 -9.55 15.70
CA PRO A 410 -8.11 -9.55 15.76
C PRO A 410 -8.73 -9.66 14.35
N ASP A 411 -9.86 -10.35 14.26
CA ASP A 411 -10.62 -10.44 13.01
C ASP A 411 -11.44 -9.15 12.74
N GLN A 412 -11.83 -8.93 11.48
CA GLN A 412 -12.79 -7.91 11.06
C GLN A 412 -12.39 -6.45 11.36
N LYS A 413 -11.10 -6.12 11.32
CA LYS A 413 -10.64 -4.73 11.40
C LYS A 413 -10.79 -4.00 10.07
N LEU A 414 -10.98 -2.68 10.16
CA LEU A 414 -11.07 -1.80 9.00
C LEU A 414 -9.83 -0.91 8.87
N ILE A 415 -9.35 -0.77 7.64
CA ILE A 415 -8.45 0.30 7.24
C ILE A 415 -9.30 1.24 6.39
N VAL A 416 -9.45 2.50 6.79
CA VAL A 416 -10.23 3.49 6.04
C VAL A 416 -9.27 4.54 5.48
N SER A 417 -9.32 4.80 4.18
CA SER A 417 -8.51 5.87 3.58
C SER A 417 -9.05 6.33 2.23
N VAL A 418 -8.58 7.51 1.80
CA VAL A 418 -8.75 7.95 0.42
C VAL A 418 -7.80 7.14 -0.48
N PRO A 419 -8.31 6.38 -1.47
CA PRO A 419 -7.44 5.61 -2.33
C PRO A 419 -6.67 6.54 -3.27
N SER A 420 -5.46 6.11 -3.64
CA SER A 420 -4.72 6.76 -4.72
C SER A 420 -5.40 6.50 -6.08
N THR A 421 -5.45 7.51 -6.93
CA THR A 421 -5.88 7.39 -8.33
C THR A 421 -4.86 6.64 -9.19
N LEU A 422 -3.61 6.51 -8.73
CA LEU A 422 -2.63 5.60 -9.31
C LEU A 422 -3.05 4.15 -9.08
N HIS A 423 -3.00 3.37 -10.16
CA HIS A 423 -3.55 2.03 -10.18
C HIS A 423 -2.86 1.11 -9.17
N SER A 424 -3.66 0.53 -8.27
CA SER A 424 -3.22 -0.47 -7.30
C SER A 424 -2.08 0.02 -6.40
N HIS A 425 -2.14 1.30 -6.01
CA HIS A 425 -1.34 1.87 -4.94
C HIS A 425 -2.12 1.71 -3.62
N LYS A 426 -1.79 0.66 -2.87
CA LYS A 426 -2.42 0.33 -1.58
C LYS A 426 -1.91 1.25 -0.46
N PRO A 427 -2.69 1.48 0.60
CA PRO A 427 -2.16 2.15 1.79
C PRO A 427 -1.06 1.31 2.44
N SER A 428 -0.07 1.98 3.03
CA SER A 428 0.96 1.29 3.80
C SER A 428 0.35 0.65 5.05
N LEU A 429 0.84 -0.55 5.36
CA LEU A 429 0.49 -1.28 6.57
C LEU A 429 1.52 -1.08 7.69
N ALA A 430 2.61 -0.34 7.45
CA ALA A 430 3.73 -0.26 8.39
C ALA A 430 3.30 0.22 9.78
N ASP A 431 2.55 1.32 9.86
CA ASP A 431 2.05 1.82 11.15
C ASP A 431 0.90 1.00 11.73
N VAL A 432 0.10 0.35 10.86
CA VAL A 432 -1.02 -0.52 11.27
C VAL A 432 -0.50 -1.79 11.95
N LEU A 433 0.61 -2.34 11.46
CA LEU A 433 1.14 -3.62 11.91
C LEU A 433 2.02 -3.53 13.16
N LYS A 434 2.50 -2.34 13.54
CA LYS A 434 3.39 -2.11 14.72
C LYS A 434 2.89 -2.72 16.02
N GLU A 435 1.59 -2.91 16.17
CA GLU A 435 0.98 -3.45 17.39
C GLU A 435 0.93 -4.98 17.42
N TYR A 436 1.19 -5.62 16.28
CA TYR A 436 1.08 -7.06 16.07
C TYR A 436 2.42 -7.71 15.73
N VAL A 437 3.50 -6.92 15.71
CA VAL A 437 4.84 -7.34 15.31
C VAL A 437 5.87 -6.68 16.22
N ASP A 438 7.06 -7.28 16.31
CA ASP A 438 8.19 -6.70 17.03
C ASP A 438 8.59 -5.34 16.40
N PRO A 439 8.92 -4.30 17.18
CA PRO A 439 9.44 -3.04 16.61
C PRO A 439 10.66 -3.21 15.71
N ALA A 440 11.46 -4.25 15.91
CA ALA A 440 12.61 -4.62 15.08
C ALA A 440 12.27 -5.62 13.95
N ALA A 441 10.98 -5.89 13.72
CA ALA A 441 10.51 -6.84 12.72
C ALA A 441 11.01 -6.49 11.31
N LYS A 442 11.58 -7.48 10.64
CA LYS A 442 12.03 -7.38 9.25
C LYS A 442 10.83 -7.58 8.33
N CYS A 443 10.52 -6.58 7.52
CA CYS A 443 9.35 -6.56 6.66
C CYS A 443 9.70 -6.69 5.18
N LEU A 444 8.94 -7.51 4.45
CA LEU A 444 9.05 -7.70 3.01
C LEU A 444 7.72 -7.37 2.32
N GLU A 445 7.77 -6.60 1.25
CA GLU A 445 6.66 -6.43 0.30
C GLU A 445 6.96 -7.15 -1.02
N LEU A 446 6.13 -8.14 -1.37
CA LEU A 446 6.19 -8.88 -2.63
C LEU A 446 5.19 -8.31 -3.64
N PHE A 447 5.60 -8.28 -4.92
CA PHE A 447 4.90 -7.59 -6.01
C PHE A 447 4.80 -6.07 -5.80
N ALA A 448 5.79 -5.53 -5.08
CA ALA A 448 5.85 -4.13 -4.73
C ALA A 448 5.93 -3.23 -5.97
N ARG A 449 5.35 -2.05 -5.83
CA ARG A 449 5.50 -0.90 -6.76
C ARG A 449 5.94 0.38 -6.07
N ASN A 450 6.02 0.31 -4.74
CA ASN A 450 6.40 1.38 -3.87
C ASN A 450 7.43 0.85 -2.88
N LEU A 451 8.50 1.60 -2.66
CA LEU A 451 9.42 1.37 -1.56
C LEU A 451 8.87 1.98 -0.27
N GLN A 452 9.11 1.31 0.86
CA GLN A 452 8.76 1.81 2.19
C GLN A 452 10.02 1.95 3.06
N PRO A 453 10.07 2.94 3.98
CA PRO A 453 11.17 3.09 4.92
C PRO A 453 11.39 1.83 5.75
N GLY A 454 12.63 1.34 5.84
CA GLY A 454 12.96 0.16 6.65
C GLY A 454 12.45 -1.19 6.10
N TRP A 455 11.83 -1.22 4.91
CA TRP A 455 11.29 -2.44 4.32
C TRP A 455 12.17 -2.94 3.18
N THR A 456 12.15 -4.25 2.97
CA THR A 456 12.58 -4.85 1.71
C THR A 456 11.40 -4.92 0.75
N SER A 457 11.63 -4.59 -0.52
CA SER A 457 10.60 -4.63 -1.56
C SER A 457 11.07 -5.42 -2.77
N TRP A 458 10.17 -6.23 -3.35
CA TRP A 458 10.49 -7.01 -4.54
C TRP A 458 9.37 -6.98 -5.56
N GLY A 459 9.72 -6.86 -6.83
CA GLY A 459 8.81 -7.03 -7.95
C GLY A 459 9.28 -6.37 -9.25
N ASN A 460 8.61 -6.71 -10.34
CA ASN A 460 8.97 -6.27 -11.69
C ASN A 460 8.82 -4.74 -11.90
N GLU A 461 8.14 -4.06 -10.99
CA GLU A 461 7.89 -2.61 -11.04
C GLU A 461 8.24 -1.95 -9.71
N VAL A 462 9.16 -2.53 -8.93
CA VAL A 462 9.43 -2.15 -7.53
C VAL A 462 9.76 -0.66 -7.30
N LEU A 463 10.32 0.01 -8.31
CA LEU A 463 10.67 1.44 -8.27
C LEU A 463 9.60 2.37 -8.85
N LYS A 464 8.43 1.86 -9.26
CA LYS A 464 7.47 2.62 -10.07
C LYS A 464 7.01 3.91 -9.41
N PHE A 465 6.65 3.89 -8.13
CA PHE A 465 6.18 5.08 -7.41
C PHE A 465 7.31 5.88 -6.75
N GLN A 466 8.56 5.50 -6.98
CA GLN A 466 9.76 6.25 -6.55
C GLN A 466 10.21 7.24 -7.64
N HIS A 467 9.69 7.13 -8.86
CA HIS A 467 10.07 8.00 -9.96
C HIS A 467 9.77 9.47 -9.65
N LEU A 468 10.72 10.37 -9.92
CA LEU A 468 10.66 11.79 -9.52
C LEU A 468 9.41 12.51 -10.04
N SER A 469 8.88 12.08 -11.19
CA SER A 469 7.66 12.67 -11.79
C SER A 469 6.40 12.59 -10.91
N TYR A 470 6.36 11.71 -9.90
CA TYR A 470 5.27 11.64 -8.93
C TYR A 470 5.42 12.66 -7.78
N PHE A 471 6.53 13.39 -7.71
CA PHE A 471 6.85 14.32 -6.64
C PHE A 471 6.97 15.75 -7.14
N ASN A 472 6.72 16.70 -6.25
CA ASN A 472 7.18 18.07 -6.33
C ASN A 472 8.48 18.17 -5.53
N VAL A 473 9.49 18.85 -6.07
CA VAL A 473 10.83 18.95 -5.47
C VAL A 473 11.11 20.41 -5.17
N GLU A 474 11.51 20.70 -3.95
CA GLU A 474 11.92 22.02 -3.48
C GLU A 474 13.37 21.90 -2.96
N GLU A 475 14.26 22.77 -3.42
CA GLU A 475 15.59 22.87 -2.81
C GLU A 475 15.48 23.57 -1.46
N THR A 476 16.12 23.02 -0.44
CA THR A 476 16.14 23.60 0.90
C THR A 476 17.53 24.12 1.20
N ASP A 477 17.63 25.39 1.60
CA ASP A 477 18.89 25.95 2.10
C ASP A 477 19.36 25.18 3.35
N PRO A 478 20.66 24.89 3.45
CA PRO A 478 21.23 24.17 4.61
C PRO A 478 21.05 24.93 5.94
N ASP A 479 20.73 26.23 5.91
CA ASP A 479 20.72 27.11 7.09
C ASP A 479 19.33 27.38 7.72
N ILE A 480 18.24 26.74 7.26
CA ILE A 480 16.86 27.00 7.76
C ILE A 480 16.33 25.88 8.67
N LEU A 481 17.20 25.21 9.43
CA LEU A 481 16.78 24.26 10.47
C LEU A 481 17.53 24.55 11.78
N THR A 482 17.12 25.64 12.45
CA THR A 482 17.30 25.86 13.90
C THR A 482 15.95 25.99 14.56
#